data_AF-A0A1I8FPP0-F1
#
_entry.id   AF-A0A1I8FPP0-F1
#
_cell.length_a   1.000
_cell.length_b   1.000
_cell.length_c   1.000
_cell.angle_alpha   90.00
_cell.angle_beta   90.00
_cell.angle_gamma   90.00
#
_symmetry.space_group_name_H-M   'P 1'
#
loop_
_entity.id
_entity.type
_entity.pdbx_description
1 polymer ?
#
loop_
_entity_poly.entity_id
_entity_poly.type
_entity_poly.pdbx_seq_one_letter_code
_entity_poly.pdbx_strand_id
1 'polypeptide(L)'
;HASLSGCQIINYRSDTSQKWLLIIGISAQQNRVAGAMQLYSVERRVSQPIEGHAGVFIEFKLEGNASPSNLFCFANRGVQAAKLHVIEVGQPAAGNQPYPKKQIDLFFPPEATSDFPVAMQASPKHGIAYLVTKYGYIHMYDMDTATCLYMNRISSETIFVTAPHEPSGGIIGVNRKGQVLSVSLDEDNVISYVTNNLQNPDLALKLASRNNLQGADDLFLRKFNSLFQQGNYSEAAKVAASAPKGIPEDSANYSTIPTVQPGTTSPMLQYFTILLDQGQLNKYESLELCRPVLQQGRKQRLGSFQKIVLYAKKVGYSPDYIFLLRNLMRINHEQGLQFAQMLVQDDEPLADISQIVDVFMEQNLVQQCTSFLLDALKNNRPSEGHLQTRLLEMNLMSAPQVADAILGNQMFSHYDKAHIASLCEKAGLLQRALEHYTDLYDIKRAVVHTHMLNPEWLVNYFGNLSVDDSLECLKAMLQANIRQNLQVCVQIASKYHEQLGAAALIEIFEQFKSYEGLFYFLGSIVNFSQDPEVHFKYIQAACKTSQFKEVERIVRESSVYEAERVKNFLKEAKLTDQLPLIIVCDRFDFVHDLVLYLYRNSLQKYIEIYVQ
;
A
#
# COMPACT_ATOMS: atom_id res chain seq x y z
N HIS A 1 17.97 -48.44 -46.30
CA HIS A 1 19.02 -49.01 -45.43
C HIS A 1 19.12 -50.51 -45.70
N ALA A 2 20.32 -51.11 -45.64
CA ALA A 2 20.53 -52.51 -46.05
C ALA A 2 19.64 -53.51 -45.28
N SER A 3 19.35 -53.23 -44.01
CA SER A 3 18.51 -54.09 -43.14
C SER A 3 17.03 -54.14 -43.51
N LEU A 4 16.52 -53.22 -44.35
CA LEU A 4 15.13 -53.19 -44.83
C LEU A 4 15.02 -53.59 -46.31
N SER A 5 16.14 -53.92 -46.95
CA SER A 5 16.14 -54.35 -48.35
C SER A 5 15.29 -55.61 -48.52
N GLY A 6 14.34 -55.60 -49.46
CA GLY A 6 13.43 -56.72 -49.71
C GLY A 6 12.32 -56.92 -48.65
N CYS A 7 12.21 -56.05 -47.65
CA CYS A 7 11.10 -56.09 -46.69
C CYS A 7 9.87 -55.37 -47.24
N GLN A 8 8.68 -55.89 -46.95
CA GLN A 8 7.43 -55.15 -47.11
C GLN A 8 7.32 -54.12 -45.99
N ILE A 9 7.34 -52.84 -46.33
CA ILE A 9 7.16 -51.76 -45.34
C ILE A 9 5.70 -51.75 -44.88
N ILE A 10 5.50 -51.81 -43.56
CA ILE A 10 4.17 -51.88 -42.93
C ILE A 10 3.83 -50.66 -42.10
N ASN A 11 4.85 -49.90 -41.64
CA ASN A 11 4.60 -48.72 -40.83
C ASN A 11 5.78 -47.74 -40.87
N TYR A 12 5.46 -46.47 -40.62
CA TYR A 12 6.41 -45.40 -40.36
C TYR A 12 5.90 -44.55 -39.20
N ARG A 13 6.77 -44.24 -38.25
CA ARG A 13 6.42 -43.42 -37.09
C ARG A 13 7.53 -42.43 -36.76
N SER A 14 7.14 -41.34 -36.12
CA SER A 14 8.06 -40.41 -35.47
C SER A 14 7.66 -40.23 -34.01
N ASP A 15 8.60 -39.77 -33.20
CA ASP A 15 8.25 -39.17 -31.91
C ASP A 15 7.58 -37.80 -32.11
N THR A 16 7.03 -37.21 -31.05
CA THR A 16 6.36 -35.90 -31.08
C THR A 16 7.26 -34.80 -31.64
N SER A 17 8.55 -34.85 -31.31
CA SER A 17 9.52 -33.84 -31.73
C SER A 17 10.14 -34.09 -33.11
N GLN A 18 9.77 -35.19 -33.76
CA GLN A 18 10.31 -35.64 -35.05
C GLN A 18 11.84 -35.77 -35.08
N LYS A 19 12.46 -35.99 -33.92
CA LYS A 19 13.90 -36.22 -33.76
C LYS A 19 14.27 -37.70 -33.87
N TRP A 20 13.31 -38.58 -33.66
CA TRP A 20 13.43 -40.02 -33.80
C TRP A 20 12.43 -40.53 -34.82
N LEU A 21 12.93 -41.22 -35.83
CA LEU A 21 12.13 -41.77 -36.91
C LEU A 21 12.25 -43.30 -36.91
N LEU A 22 11.15 -43.99 -37.15
CA LEU A 22 11.06 -45.45 -37.14
C LEU A 22 10.42 -45.93 -38.43
N ILE A 23 11.13 -46.76 -39.20
CA ILE A 23 10.55 -47.51 -40.32
C ILE A 23 10.44 -48.97 -39.89
N ILE A 24 9.28 -49.59 -40.11
CA ILE A 24 9.01 -51.00 -39.80
C ILE A 24 8.70 -51.74 -41.10
N GLY A 25 9.44 -52.82 -41.35
CA GLY A 25 9.21 -53.75 -42.44
C GLY A 25 9.11 -55.19 -41.96
N ILE A 26 8.47 -56.03 -42.76
CA ILE A 26 8.38 -57.47 -42.51
C ILE A 26 8.84 -58.24 -43.75
N SER A 27 9.38 -59.43 -43.53
CA SER A 27 9.72 -60.39 -44.59
C SER A 27 9.38 -61.80 -44.17
N ALA A 28 9.03 -62.67 -45.13
CA ALA A 28 8.85 -64.08 -44.87
C ALA A 28 10.22 -64.78 -44.83
N GLN A 29 10.58 -65.36 -43.69
CA GLN A 29 11.83 -66.10 -43.51
C GLN A 29 11.51 -67.42 -42.82
N GLN A 30 11.92 -68.57 -43.37
CA GLN A 30 11.79 -69.88 -42.71
C GLN A 30 10.38 -70.14 -42.11
N ASN A 31 9.32 -69.91 -42.89
CA ASN A 31 7.91 -70.05 -42.47
C ASN A 31 7.45 -69.15 -41.30
N ARG A 32 8.21 -68.12 -40.94
CA ARG A 32 7.81 -67.07 -39.99
C ARG A 32 7.85 -65.69 -40.66
N VAL A 33 7.09 -64.77 -40.09
CA VAL A 33 7.19 -63.35 -40.45
C VAL A 33 8.28 -62.74 -39.58
N ALA A 34 9.41 -62.37 -40.17
CA ALA A 34 10.50 -61.68 -39.50
C ALA A 34 10.27 -60.16 -39.58
N GLY A 35 10.27 -59.49 -38.43
CA GLY A 35 10.14 -58.03 -38.33
C GLY A 35 11.50 -57.35 -38.30
N ALA A 36 11.69 -56.35 -39.17
CA ALA A 36 12.88 -55.53 -39.24
C ALA A 36 12.50 -54.05 -39.06
N MET A 37 13.14 -53.39 -38.12
CA MET A 37 12.96 -51.97 -37.84
C MET A 37 14.26 -51.20 -38.06
N GLN A 38 14.13 -49.97 -38.53
CA GLN A 38 15.21 -49.00 -38.56
C GLN A 38 14.83 -47.82 -37.69
N LEU A 39 15.52 -47.66 -36.57
CA LEU A 39 15.41 -46.49 -35.69
C LEU A 39 16.49 -45.47 -36.10
N TYR A 40 16.08 -44.28 -36.52
CA TYR A 40 16.95 -43.21 -36.96
C TYR A 40 16.90 -42.02 -36.01
N SER A 41 18.06 -41.52 -35.59
CA SER A 41 18.19 -40.27 -34.85
C SER A 41 18.54 -39.13 -35.81
N VAL A 42 17.67 -38.13 -35.91
CA VAL A 42 17.88 -36.96 -36.77
C VAL A 42 19.07 -36.13 -36.30
N GLU A 43 19.19 -35.93 -34.98
CA GLU A 43 20.27 -35.14 -34.38
C GLU A 43 21.64 -35.81 -34.55
N ARG A 44 21.73 -37.11 -34.26
CA ARG A 44 22.98 -37.86 -34.35
C ARG A 44 23.30 -38.32 -35.76
N ARG A 45 22.34 -38.26 -36.69
CA ARG A 45 22.42 -38.75 -38.08
C ARG A 45 22.85 -40.21 -38.17
N VAL A 46 22.42 -41.04 -37.22
CA VAL A 46 22.72 -42.48 -37.17
C VAL A 46 21.45 -43.32 -37.22
N SER A 47 21.56 -44.48 -37.87
CA SER A 47 20.52 -45.52 -37.91
C SER A 47 20.93 -46.72 -37.07
N GLN A 48 19.99 -47.30 -36.35
CA GLN A 48 20.15 -48.56 -35.63
C GLN A 48 19.15 -49.59 -36.18
N PRO A 49 19.60 -50.73 -36.70
CA PRO A 49 18.72 -51.84 -37.04
C PRO A 49 18.26 -52.56 -35.76
N ILE A 50 16.96 -52.87 -35.69
CA ILE A 50 16.33 -53.55 -34.54
C ILE A 50 15.40 -54.64 -35.09
N GLU A 51 15.44 -55.84 -34.52
CA GLU A 51 14.43 -56.88 -34.84
C GLU A 51 13.14 -56.58 -34.07
N GLY A 52 12.03 -56.36 -34.77
CA GLY A 52 10.72 -56.15 -34.16
C GLY A 52 9.60 -55.95 -35.16
N HIS A 53 8.38 -56.24 -34.71
CA HIS A 53 7.19 -56.30 -35.56
C HIS A 53 6.29 -55.07 -35.41
N ALA A 54 6.25 -54.49 -34.21
CA ALA A 54 5.47 -53.29 -33.94
C ALA A 54 6.21 -52.40 -32.94
N GLY A 55 6.13 -51.09 -33.11
CA GLY A 55 6.72 -50.12 -32.18
C GLY A 55 5.99 -48.79 -32.18
N VAL A 56 6.18 -48.03 -31.11
CA VAL A 56 5.54 -46.74 -30.86
C VAL A 56 6.44 -45.86 -29.98
N PHE A 57 6.35 -44.54 -30.16
CA PHE A 57 6.95 -43.56 -29.27
C PHE A 57 5.90 -43.04 -28.30
N ILE A 58 6.29 -42.75 -27.06
CA ILE A 58 5.42 -42.16 -26.05
C ILE A 58 6.22 -41.19 -25.18
N GLU A 59 5.65 -40.01 -24.93
CA GLU A 59 6.13 -39.13 -23.87
C GLU A 59 5.58 -39.61 -22.53
N PHE A 60 6.46 -39.96 -21.61
CA PHE A 60 6.10 -40.53 -20.33
C PHE A 60 6.85 -39.82 -19.20
N LYS A 61 6.10 -39.24 -18.25
CA LYS A 61 6.69 -38.57 -17.09
C LYS A 61 6.89 -39.57 -15.95
N LEU A 62 8.15 -39.86 -15.63
CA LEU A 62 8.52 -40.65 -14.46
C LEU A 62 8.21 -39.90 -13.16
N GLU A 63 7.89 -40.65 -12.12
CA GLU A 63 7.70 -40.11 -10.77
C GLU A 63 8.98 -39.42 -10.29
N GLY A 64 8.86 -38.18 -9.81
CA GLY A 64 9.99 -37.35 -9.37
C GLY A 64 10.73 -36.59 -10.48
N ASN A 65 10.47 -36.86 -11.76
CA ASN A 65 11.05 -36.08 -12.86
C ASN A 65 10.27 -34.79 -13.12
N ALA A 66 10.96 -33.73 -13.53
CA ALA A 66 10.33 -32.46 -13.88
C ALA A 66 9.65 -32.53 -15.26
N SER A 67 10.35 -33.10 -16.24
CA SER A 67 9.94 -33.17 -17.65
C SER A 67 9.64 -34.62 -18.09
N PRO A 68 8.81 -34.83 -19.12
CA PRO A 68 8.57 -36.16 -19.67
C PRO A 68 9.82 -36.73 -20.37
N SER A 69 10.01 -38.04 -20.26
CA SER A 69 10.99 -38.82 -21.00
C SER A 69 10.39 -39.30 -22.33
N ASN A 70 11.19 -39.31 -23.39
CA ASN A 70 10.78 -39.86 -24.69
C ASN A 70 11.11 -41.35 -24.72
N LEU A 71 10.08 -42.19 -24.65
CA LEU A 71 10.23 -43.64 -24.64
C LEU A 71 9.93 -44.23 -26.01
N PHE A 72 10.77 -45.18 -26.43
CA PHE A 72 10.53 -46.06 -27.54
C PHE A 72 10.12 -47.44 -27.02
N CYS A 73 8.90 -47.85 -27.33
CA CYS A 73 8.35 -49.15 -26.99
C CYS A 73 8.24 -50.01 -28.25
N PHE A 74 8.74 -51.24 -28.23
CA PHE A 74 8.59 -52.16 -29.36
C PHE A 74 8.41 -53.61 -28.93
N ALA A 75 7.66 -54.34 -29.74
CA ALA A 75 7.35 -55.75 -29.58
C ALA A 75 7.96 -56.56 -30.72
N ASN A 76 8.57 -57.69 -30.37
CA ASN A 76 9.14 -58.63 -31.31
C ASN A 76 8.70 -60.06 -30.97
N ARG A 77 8.41 -60.88 -31.98
CA ARG A 77 8.37 -62.34 -31.88
C ARG A 77 9.56 -62.94 -32.62
N GLY A 78 10.70 -62.98 -31.93
CA GLY A 78 11.97 -63.53 -32.44
C GLY A 78 11.97 -65.07 -32.49
N VAL A 79 13.07 -65.65 -32.95
CA VAL A 79 13.21 -67.13 -33.08
C VAL A 79 13.24 -67.79 -31.70
N GLN A 80 13.86 -67.12 -30.72
CA GLN A 80 14.09 -67.66 -29.38
C GLN A 80 13.06 -67.19 -28.35
N ALA A 81 12.53 -65.98 -28.51
CA ALA A 81 11.62 -65.39 -27.53
C ALA A 81 10.75 -64.30 -28.16
N ALA A 82 9.56 -64.13 -27.59
CA ALA A 82 8.70 -62.99 -27.88
C ALA A 82 8.83 -61.98 -26.74
N LYS A 83 9.17 -60.73 -27.05
CA LYS A 83 9.53 -59.73 -26.04
C LYS A 83 8.95 -58.35 -26.32
N LEU A 84 8.62 -57.64 -25.25
CA LEU A 84 8.33 -56.21 -25.23
C LEU A 84 9.53 -55.49 -24.63
N HIS A 85 9.99 -54.44 -25.30
CA HIS A 85 11.06 -53.59 -24.84
C HIS A 85 10.54 -52.16 -24.66
N VAL A 86 10.91 -51.54 -23.55
CA VAL A 86 10.68 -50.11 -23.29
C VAL A 86 12.01 -49.46 -22.94
N ILE A 87 12.44 -48.51 -23.76
CA ILE A 87 13.71 -47.79 -23.59
C ILE A 87 13.51 -46.28 -23.74
N GLU A 88 14.31 -45.50 -23.03
CA GLU A 88 14.43 -44.06 -23.31
C GLU A 88 15.28 -43.83 -24.55
N VAL A 89 14.85 -42.91 -25.41
CA VAL A 89 15.59 -42.49 -26.60
C VAL A 89 16.01 -41.03 -26.47
N GLY A 90 17.30 -40.78 -26.68
CA GLY A 90 17.89 -39.44 -26.53
C GLY A 90 18.66 -39.27 -25.23
N GLN A 91 19.00 -38.03 -24.90
CA GLN A 91 19.57 -37.68 -23.61
C GLN A 91 18.41 -37.28 -22.67
N PRO A 92 18.38 -37.77 -21.42
CA PRO A 92 17.42 -37.31 -20.43
C PRO A 92 17.52 -35.79 -20.25
N ALA A 93 16.39 -35.13 -20.01
CA ALA A 93 16.38 -33.70 -19.73
C ALA A 93 17.23 -33.37 -18.48
N ALA A 94 17.79 -32.16 -18.41
CA ALA A 94 18.59 -31.74 -17.26
C ALA A 94 17.75 -31.83 -15.97
N GLY A 95 18.27 -32.54 -14.97
CA GLY A 95 17.58 -32.78 -13.70
C GLY A 95 16.64 -33.99 -13.67
N ASN A 96 16.40 -34.67 -14.81
CA ASN A 96 15.64 -35.92 -14.83
C ASN A 96 16.52 -37.14 -14.49
N GLN A 97 15.93 -38.11 -13.79
CA GLN A 97 16.46 -39.47 -13.72
C GLN A 97 16.16 -40.23 -15.03
N PRO A 98 17.12 -40.99 -15.57
CA PRO A 98 16.91 -41.77 -16.79
C PRO A 98 15.92 -42.90 -16.56
N TYR A 99 15.11 -43.22 -17.58
CA TYR A 99 14.19 -44.34 -17.52
C TYR A 99 14.96 -45.68 -17.56
N PRO A 100 14.77 -46.57 -16.56
CA PRO A 100 15.43 -47.85 -16.54
C PRO A 100 14.85 -48.74 -17.65
N LYS A 101 15.69 -49.21 -18.58
CA LYS A 101 15.28 -50.12 -19.66
C LYS A 101 14.48 -51.30 -19.11
N LYS A 102 13.27 -51.50 -19.63
CA LYS A 102 12.41 -52.64 -19.27
C LYS A 102 12.29 -53.62 -20.42
N GLN A 103 12.28 -54.90 -20.07
CA GLN A 103 12.18 -55.99 -21.02
C GLN A 103 11.40 -57.13 -20.38
N ILE A 104 10.28 -57.51 -21.00
CA ILE A 104 9.41 -58.58 -20.53
C ILE A 104 9.07 -59.53 -21.68
N ASP A 105 8.64 -60.75 -21.34
CA ASP A 105 8.19 -61.71 -22.33
C ASP A 105 6.73 -61.45 -22.72
N LEU A 106 6.45 -61.58 -24.03
CA LEU A 106 5.10 -61.52 -24.58
C LEU A 106 4.50 -62.92 -24.55
N PHE A 107 3.36 -63.06 -23.90
CA PHE A 107 2.63 -64.33 -23.89
C PHE A 107 1.89 -64.55 -25.21
N PHE A 108 2.04 -65.73 -25.80
CA PHE A 108 1.21 -66.20 -26.91
C PHE A 108 0.65 -67.57 -26.53
N PRO A 109 -0.67 -67.80 -26.64
CA PRO A 109 -1.24 -69.10 -26.30
C PRO A 109 -0.69 -70.19 -27.23
N PRO A 110 -0.60 -71.46 -26.78
CA PRO A 110 -0.04 -72.56 -27.57
C PRO A 110 -0.70 -72.74 -28.95
N GLU A 111 -1.97 -72.39 -29.07
CA GLU A 111 -2.77 -72.47 -30.31
C GLU A 111 -2.37 -71.39 -31.34
N ALA A 112 -1.74 -70.31 -30.90
CA ALA A 112 -1.36 -69.15 -31.70
C ALA A 112 0.13 -69.21 -32.12
N THR A 113 0.55 -70.34 -32.70
CA THR A 113 1.96 -70.61 -33.06
C THR A 113 2.53 -69.64 -34.10
N SER A 114 1.71 -69.21 -35.07
CA SER A 114 2.10 -68.28 -36.14
C SER A 114 1.59 -66.85 -35.92
N ASP A 115 1.09 -66.55 -34.73
CA ASP A 115 0.66 -65.19 -34.38
C ASP A 115 1.86 -64.27 -34.15
N PHE A 116 1.71 -62.96 -34.31
CA PHE A 116 2.79 -62.01 -34.04
C PHE A 116 2.23 -60.61 -33.84
N PRO A 117 2.97 -59.68 -33.21
CA PRO A 117 2.53 -58.30 -33.06
C PRO A 117 2.33 -57.63 -34.43
N VAL A 118 1.20 -56.96 -34.66
CA VAL A 118 0.90 -56.27 -35.93
C VAL A 118 0.84 -54.76 -35.75
N ALA A 119 0.25 -54.31 -34.64
CA ALA A 119 0.10 -52.90 -34.37
C ALA A 119 0.34 -52.61 -32.90
N MET A 120 0.87 -51.42 -32.63
CA MET A 120 1.06 -50.92 -31.28
C MET A 120 0.62 -49.45 -31.24
N GLN A 121 -0.14 -49.08 -30.23
CA GLN A 121 -0.43 -47.69 -29.89
C GLN A 121 -0.12 -47.49 -28.41
N ALA A 122 0.15 -46.26 -28.02
CA ALA A 122 0.38 -45.93 -26.62
C ALA A 122 -0.46 -44.71 -26.25
N SER A 123 -0.91 -44.68 -25.00
CA SER A 123 -1.70 -43.60 -24.44
C SER A 123 -0.83 -42.80 -23.49
N PRO A 124 -0.39 -41.58 -23.88
CA PRO A 124 0.27 -40.66 -22.95
C PRO A 124 -0.62 -40.32 -21.75
N LYS A 125 -1.95 -40.26 -21.95
CA LYS A 125 -2.94 -39.96 -20.90
C LYS A 125 -2.87 -40.94 -19.74
N HIS A 126 -2.80 -42.24 -20.02
CA HIS A 126 -2.84 -43.30 -18.99
C HIS A 126 -1.47 -43.94 -18.71
N GLY A 127 -0.48 -43.71 -19.58
CA GLY A 127 0.78 -44.43 -19.60
C GLY A 127 0.60 -45.91 -19.92
N ILE A 128 -0.23 -46.26 -20.91
CA ILE A 128 -0.53 -47.65 -21.29
C ILE A 128 -0.21 -47.89 -22.77
N ALA A 129 0.48 -49.00 -23.06
CA ALA A 129 0.67 -49.51 -24.41
C ALA A 129 -0.38 -50.56 -24.77
N TYR A 130 -1.01 -50.39 -25.92
CA TYR A 130 -1.95 -51.33 -26.54
C TYR A 130 -1.26 -52.04 -27.68
N LEU A 131 -1.17 -53.36 -27.61
CA LEU A 131 -0.58 -54.21 -28.63
C LEU A 131 -1.63 -55.12 -29.24
N VAL A 132 -1.77 -55.08 -30.57
CA VAL A 132 -2.67 -55.96 -31.33
C VAL A 132 -1.86 -56.99 -32.11
N THR A 133 -2.25 -58.24 -32.00
CA THR A 133 -1.62 -59.36 -32.73
C THR A 133 -2.35 -59.70 -34.02
N LYS A 134 -1.70 -60.49 -34.88
CA LYS A 134 -2.23 -60.94 -36.17
C LYS A 134 -3.54 -61.72 -36.02
N TYR A 135 -3.67 -62.50 -34.95
CA TYR A 135 -4.85 -63.34 -34.67
C TYR A 135 -5.96 -62.59 -33.90
N GLY A 136 -5.78 -61.28 -33.67
CA GLY A 136 -6.79 -60.42 -33.07
C GLY A 136 -6.77 -60.42 -31.53
N TYR A 137 -5.64 -60.77 -30.91
CA TYR A 137 -5.45 -60.54 -29.48
C TYR A 137 -5.08 -59.09 -29.21
N ILE A 138 -5.63 -58.52 -28.14
CA ILE A 138 -5.22 -57.25 -27.56
C ILE A 138 -4.45 -57.53 -26.27
N HIS A 139 -3.33 -56.83 -26.10
CA HIS A 139 -2.57 -56.82 -24.86
C HIS A 139 -2.42 -55.38 -24.39
N MET A 140 -2.54 -55.17 -23.09
CA MET A 140 -2.37 -53.88 -22.44
C MET A 140 -1.21 -53.94 -21.46
N TYR A 141 -0.25 -53.02 -21.57
CA TYR A 141 0.94 -52.96 -20.74
C TYR A 141 1.09 -51.60 -20.06
N ASP A 142 1.46 -51.58 -18.79
CA ASP A 142 1.82 -50.34 -18.09
C ASP A 142 3.21 -49.85 -18.53
N MET A 143 3.31 -48.60 -18.94
CA MET A 143 4.58 -47.97 -19.37
C MET A 143 5.51 -47.63 -18.20
N ASP A 144 4.93 -47.52 -17.00
CA ASP A 144 5.56 -47.76 -15.70
C ASP A 144 6.42 -49.02 -15.74
N THR A 145 5.88 -50.11 -15.23
CA THR A 145 6.60 -51.35 -14.90
C THR A 145 6.81 -52.32 -16.05
N ALA A 146 6.25 -52.05 -17.23
CA ALA A 146 6.06 -53.02 -18.31
C ALA A 146 5.17 -54.22 -17.92
N THR A 147 4.42 -54.15 -16.81
CA THR A 147 3.53 -55.24 -16.39
C THR A 147 2.36 -55.39 -17.36
N CYS A 148 2.02 -56.64 -17.70
CA CYS A 148 0.82 -56.96 -18.47
C CYS A 148 -0.43 -56.75 -17.62
N LEU A 149 -1.29 -55.82 -18.04
CA LEU A 149 -2.55 -55.50 -17.38
C LEU A 149 -3.67 -56.42 -17.84
N TYR A 150 -3.83 -56.59 -19.15
CA TYR A 150 -4.95 -57.32 -19.71
C TYR A 150 -4.58 -57.98 -21.02
N MET A 151 -5.12 -59.18 -21.26
CA MET A 151 -4.98 -59.92 -22.50
C MET A 151 -6.29 -60.61 -22.85
N ASN A 152 -6.78 -60.40 -24.07
CA ASN A 152 -7.95 -61.14 -24.57
C ASN A 152 -8.01 -61.13 -26.09
N ARG A 153 -8.78 -62.05 -26.69
CA ARG A 153 -9.05 -62.06 -28.12
C ARG A 153 -10.28 -61.20 -28.41
N ILE A 154 -10.09 -60.12 -29.16
CA ILE A 154 -11.16 -59.16 -29.50
C ILE A 154 -11.69 -59.31 -30.92
N SER A 155 -10.98 -60.04 -31.79
CA SER A 155 -11.39 -60.27 -33.16
C SER A 155 -11.01 -61.67 -33.62
N SER A 156 -11.91 -62.31 -34.36
CA SER A 156 -11.60 -63.58 -35.07
C SER A 156 -10.77 -63.34 -36.33
N GLU A 157 -10.83 -62.13 -36.89
CA GLU A 157 -10.12 -61.70 -38.09
C GLU A 157 -8.96 -60.75 -37.76
N THR A 158 -7.95 -60.69 -38.64
CA THR A 158 -6.87 -59.71 -38.51
C THR A 158 -7.41 -58.28 -38.54
N ILE A 159 -7.04 -57.49 -37.53
CA ILE A 159 -7.14 -56.03 -37.52
C ILE A 159 -5.96 -55.49 -38.34
N PHE A 160 -6.21 -55.03 -39.55
CA PHE A 160 -5.16 -54.72 -40.52
C PHE A 160 -4.73 -53.25 -40.53
N VAL A 161 -5.57 -52.37 -39.97
CA VAL A 161 -5.27 -50.95 -39.80
C VAL A 161 -5.69 -50.52 -38.39
N THR A 162 -4.87 -49.67 -37.77
CA THR A 162 -5.13 -49.12 -36.44
C THR A 162 -4.70 -47.67 -36.38
N ALA A 163 -5.38 -46.88 -35.55
CA ALA A 163 -5.01 -45.52 -35.18
C ALA A 163 -5.15 -45.34 -33.66
N PRO A 164 -4.48 -44.34 -33.07
CA PRO A 164 -4.82 -43.91 -31.71
C PRO A 164 -6.28 -43.43 -31.68
N HIS A 165 -7.02 -43.83 -30.64
CA HIS A 165 -8.35 -43.30 -30.38
C HIS A 165 -8.24 -42.16 -29.37
N GLU A 166 -8.09 -40.94 -29.87
CA GLU A 166 -7.79 -39.74 -29.07
C GLU A 166 -8.81 -39.49 -27.93
N PRO A 167 -10.15 -39.59 -28.15
CA PRO A 167 -11.13 -39.26 -27.11
C PRO A 167 -11.00 -40.11 -25.84
N SER A 168 -10.71 -41.41 -26.00
CA SER A 168 -10.59 -42.34 -24.88
C SER A 168 -9.14 -42.64 -24.48
N GLY A 169 -8.15 -42.05 -25.18
CA GLY A 169 -6.74 -42.44 -25.06
C GLY A 169 -6.53 -43.95 -25.28
N GLY A 170 -7.22 -44.52 -26.27
CA GLY A 170 -7.22 -45.96 -26.58
C GLY A 170 -6.66 -46.28 -27.97
N ILE A 171 -7.06 -47.43 -28.51
CA ILE A 171 -6.75 -47.87 -29.88
C ILE A 171 -8.05 -48.11 -30.64
N ILE A 172 -8.11 -47.68 -31.90
CA ILE A 172 -9.20 -48.00 -32.84
C ILE A 172 -8.61 -48.72 -34.05
N GLY A 173 -9.33 -49.70 -34.59
CA GLY A 173 -8.88 -50.44 -35.76
C GLY A 173 -10.00 -51.11 -36.56
N VAL A 174 -9.68 -51.50 -37.79
CA VAL A 174 -10.62 -52.17 -38.71
C VAL A 174 -10.12 -53.56 -39.03
N ASN A 175 -11.01 -54.55 -38.91
CA ASN A 175 -10.70 -55.94 -39.26
C ASN A 175 -11.16 -56.30 -40.68
N ARG A 176 -10.73 -57.47 -41.18
CA ARG A 176 -11.05 -57.95 -42.54
C ARG A 176 -12.54 -58.17 -42.82
N LYS A 177 -13.37 -58.27 -41.78
CA LYS A 177 -14.85 -58.34 -41.89
C LYS A 177 -15.50 -56.96 -42.01
N GLY A 178 -14.72 -55.88 -41.97
CA GLY A 178 -15.23 -54.50 -42.01
C GLY A 178 -15.74 -53.99 -40.66
N GLN A 179 -15.47 -54.71 -39.55
CA GLN A 179 -15.85 -54.23 -38.21
C GLN A 179 -14.86 -53.17 -37.75
N VAL A 180 -15.39 -52.05 -37.24
CA VAL A 180 -14.61 -51.01 -36.57
C VAL A 180 -14.64 -51.30 -35.07
N LEU A 181 -13.48 -51.60 -34.50
CA LEU A 181 -13.31 -52.00 -33.10
C LEU A 181 -12.48 -50.95 -32.37
N SER A 182 -12.88 -50.59 -31.16
CA SER A 182 -12.11 -49.71 -30.27
C SER A 182 -11.89 -50.37 -28.92
N VAL A 183 -10.69 -50.23 -28.37
CA VAL A 183 -10.35 -50.68 -27.02
C VAL A 183 -9.70 -49.52 -26.26
N SER A 184 -10.16 -49.29 -25.04
CA SER A 184 -9.62 -48.26 -24.14
C SER A 184 -9.57 -48.77 -22.72
N LEU A 185 -8.83 -48.05 -21.87
CA LEU A 185 -8.86 -48.28 -20.44
C LEU A 185 -10.24 -47.91 -19.89
N ASP A 186 -10.80 -48.78 -19.05
CA ASP A 186 -11.98 -48.49 -18.24
C ASP A 186 -11.53 -47.83 -16.94
N GLU A 187 -11.66 -46.50 -16.87
CA GLU A 187 -11.18 -45.68 -15.75
C GLU A 187 -11.88 -46.02 -14.41
N ASP A 188 -13.11 -46.53 -14.45
CA ASP A 188 -13.90 -46.84 -13.25
C ASP A 188 -13.52 -48.20 -12.65
N ASN A 189 -13.19 -49.17 -13.51
CA ASN A 189 -12.96 -50.55 -13.09
C ASN A 189 -11.48 -50.97 -13.05
N VAL A 190 -10.57 -50.23 -13.72
CA VAL A 190 -9.15 -50.61 -13.83
C VAL A 190 -8.50 -50.80 -12.47
N ILE A 191 -8.72 -49.90 -11.51
CA ILE A 191 -8.07 -49.98 -10.21
C ILE A 191 -8.52 -51.24 -9.47
N SER A 192 -9.83 -51.48 -9.39
CA SER A 192 -10.40 -52.68 -8.77
C SER A 192 -9.89 -53.97 -9.44
N TYR A 193 -9.80 -53.97 -10.78
CA TYR A 193 -9.27 -55.11 -11.53
C TYR A 193 -7.79 -55.38 -11.22
N VAL A 194 -6.94 -54.35 -11.22
CA VAL A 194 -5.51 -54.51 -10.91
C VAL A 194 -5.30 -54.95 -9.46
N THR A 195 -6.10 -54.45 -8.52
CA THR A 195 -6.03 -54.84 -7.11
C THR A 195 -6.50 -56.27 -6.87
N ASN A 196 -7.66 -56.65 -7.41
CA ASN A 196 -8.33 -57.91 -7.05
C ASN A 196 -7.99 -59.06 -8.00
N ASN A 197 -7.96 -58.81 -9.31
CA ASN A 197 -7.76 -59.85 -10.33
C ASN A 197 -6.26 -60.07 -10.61
N LEU A 198 -5.48 -59.00 -10.73
CA LEU A 198 -4.02 -59.11 -10.90
C LEU A 198 -3.27 -59.25 -9.57
N GLN A 199 -3.96 -59.09 -8.44
CA GLN A 199 -3.38 -59.16 -7.08
C GLN A 199 -2.15 -58.25 -6.92
N ASN A 200 -2.17 -57.07 -7.55
CA ASN A 200 -1.04 -56.13 -7.55
C ASN A 200 -1.46 -54.75 -7.02
N PRO A 201 -1.62 -54.61 -5.69
CA PRO A 201 -2.06 -53.35 -5.08
C PRO A 201 -1.05 -52.20 -5.25
N ASP A 202 0.25 -52.50 -5.36
CA ASP A 202 1.28 -51.48 -5.58
C ASP A 202 1.17 -50.84 -6.96
N LEU A 203 0.91 -51.64 -8.00
CA LEU A 203 0.64 -51.13 -9.35
C LEU A 203 -0.67 -50.33 -9.38
N ALA A 204 -1.72 -50.80 -8.68
CA ALA A 204 -2.99 -50.10 -8.59
C ALA A 204 -2.82 -48.69 -7.98
N LEU A 205 -2.04 -48.57 -6.90
CA LEU A 205 -1.72 -47.29 -6.26
C LEU A 205 -0.97 -46.34 -7.20
N LYS A 206 0.07 -46.83 -7.88
CA LYS A 206 0.84 -46.02 -8.83
C LYS A 206 -0.03 -45.56 -10.01
N LEU A 207 -0.83 -46.46 -10.55
CA LEU A 207 -1.71 -46.18 -11.70
C LEU A 207 -2.83 -45.21 -11.31
N ALA A 208 -3.35 -45.30 -10.08
CA ALA A 208 -4.32 -44.35 -9.54
C ALA A 208 -3.72 -42.96 -9.30
N SER A 209 -2.54 -42.88 -8.65
CA SER A 209 -1.87 -41.60 -8.39
C SER A 209 -1.46 -40.90 -9.68
N ARG A 210 -0.83 -41.63 -10.62
CA ARG A 210 -0.31 -41.07 -11.88
C ARG A 210 -1.39 -40.49 -12.79
N ASN A 211 -2.55 -41.14 -12.82
CA ASN A 211 -3.64 -40.81 -13.74
C ASN A 211 -4.87 -40.18 -13.05
N ASN A 212 -4.80 -39.91 -11.74
CA ASN A 212 -5.89 -39.37 -10.93
C ASN A 212 -7.20 -40.20 -11.01
N LEU A 213 -7.08 -41.54 -10.97
CA LEU A 213 -8.21 -42.47 -11.12
C LEU A 213 -8.90 -42.77 -9.78
N GLN A 214 -10.21 -43.01 -9.83
CA GLN A 214 -11.01 -43.33 -8.65
C GLN A 214 -10.88 -44.82 -8.26
N GLY A 215 -11.27 -45.16 -7.02
CA GLY A 215 -11.30 -46.54 -6.54
C GLY A 215 -10.05 -47.02 -5.80
N ALA A 216 -9.05 -46.14 -5.62
CA ALA A 216 -7.86 -46.42 -4.80
C ALA A 216 -7.93 -45.81 -3.39
N ASP A 217 -9.00 -45.10 -3.05
CA ASP A 217 -9.13 -44.33 -1.79
C ASP A 217 -8.86 -45.21 -0.55
N ASP A 218 -9.44 -46.41 -0.51
CA ASP A 218 -9.21 -47.39 0.55
C ASP A 218 -7.76 -47.91 0.59
N LEU A 219 -7.10 -48.03 -0.56
CA LEU A 219 -5.70 -48.48 -0.64
C LEU A 219 -4.74 -47.40 -0.12
N PHE A 220 -4.98 -46.13 -0.47
CA PHE A 220 -4.22 -45.00 0.08
C PHE A 220 -4.41 -44.92 1.59
N LEU A 221 -5.64 -45.05 2.09
CA LEU A 221 -5.94 -45.02 3.52
C LEU A 221 -5.27 -46.19 4.27
N ARG A 222 -5.32 -47.42 3.74
CA ARG A 222 -4.64 -48.58 4.35
C ARG A 222 -3.12 -48.42 4.38
N LYS A 223 -2.52 -47.98 3.27
CA LYS A 223 -1.08 -47.76 3.18
C LYS A 223 -0.63 -46.62 4.10
N PHE A 224 -1.39 -45.53 4.15
CA PHE A 224 -1.18 -44.44 5.10
C PHE A 224 -1.24 -44.92 6.54
N ASN A 225 -2.31 -45.59 6.94
CA ASN A 225 -2.47 -46.11 8.30
C ASN A 225 -1.35 -47.08 8.69
N SER A 226 -0.94 -47.95 7.75
CA SER A 226 0.19 -48.86 7.97
C SER A 226 1.51 -48.10 8.20
N LEU A 227 1.84 -47.12 7.36
CA LEU A 227 3.07 -46.34 7.50
C LEU A 227 3.05 -45.46 8.75
N PHE A 228 1.88 -44.89 9.08
CA PHE A 228 1.67 -44.04 10.24
C PHE A 228 1.81 -44.85 11.54
N GLN A 229 1.23 -46.06 11.61
CA GLN A 229 1.40 -46.96 12.76
C GLN A 229 2.83 -47.50 12.91
N GLN A 230 3.56 -47.65 11.80
CA GLN A 230 4.97 -48.06 11.80
C GLN A 230 5.93 -46.92 12.21
N GLY A 231 5.41 -45.71 12.46
CA GLY A 231 6.22 -44.54 12.82
C GLY A 231 6.98 -43.92 11.63
N ASN A 232 6.69 -44.34 10.40
CA ASN A 232 7.30 -43.80 9.18
C ASN A 232 6.49 -42.59 8.66
N TYR A 233 6.55 -41.49 9.41
CA TYR A 233 5.76 -40.29 9.14
C TYR A 233 6.15 -39.59 7.81
N SER A 234 7.41 -39.67 7.39
CA SER A 234 7.88 -39.05 6.13
C SER A 234 7.22 -39.71 4.90
N GLU A 235 7.21 -41.04 4.85
CA GLU A 235 6.56 -41.77 3.75
C GLU A 235 5.03 -41.68 3.85
N ALA A 236 4.47 -41.66 5.06
CA ALA A 236 3.04 -41.42 5.25
C ALA A 236 2.62 -40.04 4.69
N ALA A 237 3.43 -38.99 4.89
CA ALA A 237 3.18 -37.66 4.34
C ALA A 237 3.14 -37.66 2.80
N LYS A 238 4.07 -38.39 2.16
CA LYS A 238 4.09 -38.54 0.69
C LYS A 238 2.87 -39.30 0.17
N VAL A 239 2.44 -40.34 0.87
CA VAL A 239 1.22 -41.09 0.51
C VAL A 239 -0.02 -40.21 0.67
N ALA A 240 -0.07 -39.36 1.70
CA ALA A 240 -1.15 -38.39 1.89
C ALA A 240 -1.20 -37.33 0.79
N ALA A 241 -0.04 -36.78 0.41
CA ALA A 241 0.06 -35.78 -0.64
C ALA A 241 -0.23 -36.32 -2.06
N SER A 242 0.07 -37.61 -2.31
CA SER A 242 -0.13 -38.26 -3.62
C SER A 242 -1.52 -38.88 -3.81
N ALA A 243 -2.39 -38.77 -2.81
CA ALA A 243 -3.76 -39.29 -2.85
C ALA A 243 -4.66 -38.41 -3.76
N PRO A 244 -5.32 -38.97 -4.80
CA PRO A 244 -6.16 -38.24 -5.76
C PRO A 244 -7.22 -37.30 -5.15
N LYS A 245 -7.89 -37.75 -4.08
CA LYS A 245 -8.95 -36.99 -3.38
C LYS A 245 -8.48 -36.46 -2.01
N GLY A 246 -7.18 -36.57 -1.72
CA GLY A 246 -6.67 -36.41 -0.36
C GLY A 246 -7.10 -37.57 0.56
N ILE A 247 -6.43 -37.68 1.70
CA ILE A 247 -6.83 -38.64 2.75
C ILE A 247 -7.90 -37.97 3.63
N PRO A 248 -8.94 -38.71 4.09
CA PRO A 248 -9.98 -38.16 4.97
C PRO A 248 -9.42 -37.41 6.18
N GLU A 249 -10.00 -36.26 6.52
CA GLU A 249 -9.49 -35.32 7.54
C GLU A 249 -9.31 -35.97 8.94
N ASP A 250 -10.09 -37.01 9.26
CA ASP A 250 -10.08 -37.70 10.56
C ASP A 250 -9.18 -38.95 10.61
N SER A 251 -8.48 -39.30 9.54
CA SER A 251 -7.75 -40.57 9.46
C SER A 251 -6.47 -40.61 10.31
N ALA A 252 -5.87 -39.45 10.58
CA ALA A 252 -4.58 -39.32 11.23
C ALA A 252 -4.75 -38.78 12.65
N ASN A 253 -4.44 -39.61 13.65
CA ASN A 253 -4.38 -39.14 15.02
C ASN A 253 -3.02 -38.48 15.30
N TYR A 254 -2.87 -37.21 14.90
CA TYR A 254 -1.61 -36.45 15.04
C TYR A 254 -1.12 -36.33 16.50
N SER A 255 -1.97 -36.60 17.50
CA SER A 255 -1.58 -36.70 18.92
C SER A 255 -0.67 -37.90 19.23
N THR A 256 -0.62 -38.90 18.35
CA THR A 256 0.26 -40.07 18.48
C THR A 256 1.67 -39.83 17.93
N ILE A 257 1.91 -38.72 17.22
CA ILE A 257 3.25 -38.35 16.76
C ILE A 257 4.08 -37.90 17.98
N PRO A 258 5.21 -38.55 18.30
CA PRO A 258 6.01 -38.21 19.46
C PRO A 258 6.49 -36.75 19.40
N THR A 259 6.21 -35.97 20.45
CA THR A 259 6.84 -34.66 20.66
C THR A 259 8.29 -34.88 21.11
N VAL A 260 9.27 -34.55 20.26
CA VAL A 260 10.70 -34.82 20.55
C VAL A 260 11.38 -33.62 21.23
N GLN A 261 12.39 -33.95 22.04
CA GLN A 261 13.31 -33.06 22.78
C GLN A 261 14.03 -32.00 21.93
N PRO A 262 14.54 -30.90 22.55
CA PRO A 262 15.21 -29.81 21.87
C PRO A 262 16.47 -30.28 21.12
N GLY A 263 16.52 -30.06 19.80
CA GLY A 263 17.73 -30.31 18.98
C GLY A 263 17.53 -31.25 17.78
N THR A 264 16.41 -31.96 17.69
CA THR A 264 16.05 -32.76 16.49
C THR A 264 14.81 -32.17 15.82
N THR A 265 14.73 -32.25 14.48
CA THR A 265 13.57 -31.77 13.73
C THR A 265 12.35 -32.62 14.07
N SER A 266 11.31 -31.98 14.61
CA SER A 266 10.06 -32.67 15.00
C SER A 266 9.49 -33.45 13.82
N PRO A 267 9.20 -34.77 13.97
CA PRO A 267 8.59 -35.58 12.92
C PRO A 267 7.26 -35.01 12.42
N MET A 268 6.51 -34.33 13.29
CA MET A 268 5.29 -33.60 12.93
C MET A 268 5.58 -32.41 12.00
N LEU A 269 6.67 -31.69 12.27
CA LEU A 269 7.07 -30.54 11.45
C LEU A 269 7.64 -30.99 10.11
N GLN A 270 8.35 -32.14 10.07
CA GLN A 270 8.76 -32.79 8.83
C GLN A 270 7.54 -33.22 8.00
N TYR A 271 6.54 -33.85 8.63
CA TYR A 271 5.28 -34.26 7.98
C TYR A 271 4.57 -33.08 7.31
N PHE A 272 4.36 -31.97 8.03
CA PHE A 272 3.71 -30.78 7.48
C PHE A 272 4.57 -30.05 6.46
N THR A 273 5.90 -30.09 6.56
CA THR A 273 6.78 -29.49 5.55
C THR A 273 6.62 -30.22 4.22
N ILE A 274 6.60 -31.55 4.22
CA ILE A 274 6.41 -32.36 3.01
C ILE A 274 5.04 -32.07 2.38
N LEU A 275 3.98 -31.95 3.19
CA LEU A 275 2.66 -31.59 2.69
C LEU A 275 2.62 -30.17 2.11
N LEU A 276 3.26 -29.20 2.74
CA LEU A 276 3.36 -27.82 2.27
C LEU A 276 4.19 -27.69 0.98
N ASP A 277 5.23 -28.52 0.82
CA ASP A 277 6.04 -28.56 -0.40
C ASP A 277 5.25 -29.12 -1.59
N GLN A 278 4.30 -30.02 -1.34
CA GLN A 278 3.51 -30.69 -2.39
C GLN A 278 2.12 -30.08 -2.62
N GLY A 279 1.57 -29.31 -1.67
CA GLY A 279 0.21 -28.75 -1.78
C GLY A 279 -0.26 -27.89 -0.61
N GLN A 280 -1.58 -27.71 -0.51
CA GLN A 280 -2.23 -26.97 0.57
C GLN A 280 -2.67 -27.93 1.68
N LEU A 281 -2.48 -27.52 2.93
CA LEU A 281 -2.97 -28.26 4.10
C LEU A 281 -4.49 -28.17 4.19
N ASN A 282 -5.14 -29.25 4.63
CA ASN A 282 -6.56 -29.24 4.97
C ASN A 282 -6.82 -28.45 6.26
N LYS A 283 -8.11 -28.29 6.62
CA LYS A 283 -8.50 -27.48 7.80
C LYS A 283 -7.93 -28.03 9.10
N TYR A 284 -7.93 -29.35 9.25
CA TYR A 284 -7.47 -30.02 10.47
C TYR A 284 -5.93 -29.95 10.60
N GLU A 285 -5.21 -30.23 9.52
CA GLU A 285 -3.76 -30.10 9.39
C GLU A 285 -3.29 -28.67 9.69
N SER A 286 -4.01 -27.67 9.17
CA SER A 286 -3.74 -26.26 9.44
C SER A 286 -3.92 -25.91 10.93
N LEU A 287 -4.91 -26.49 11.59
CA LEU A 287 -5.12 -26.29 13.04
C LEU A 287 -4.01 -26.93 13.86
N GLU A 288 -3.61 -28.17 13.54
CA GLU A 288 -2.54 -28.87 14.25
C GLU A 288 -1.17 -28.23 14.04
N LEU A 289 -0.88 -27.69 12.84
CA LEU A 289 0.34 -26.92 12.60
C LEU A 289 0.35 -25.60 13.40
N CYS A 290 -0.80 -24.92 13.46
CA CYS A 290 -0.92 -23.63 14.13
C CYS A 290 -0.85 -23.74 15.66
N ARG A 291 -1.38 -24.81 16.27
CA ARG A 291 -1.41 -24.98 17.74
C ARG A 291 -0.05 -24.76 18.43
N PRO A 292 1.05 -25.45 18.05
CA PRO A 292 2.35 -25.25 18.71
C PRO A 292 2.95 -23.87 18.39
N VAL A 293 2.74 -23.33 17.20
CA VAL A 293 3.24 -21.99 16.81
C VAL A 293 2.55 -20.88 17.62
N LEU A 294 1.24 -21.03 17.87
CA LEU A 294 0.44 -20.14 18.70
C LEU A 294 0.81 -20.25 20.18
N GLN A 295 1.04 -21.47 20.69
CA GLN A 295 1.53 -21.68 22.07
C GLN A 295 2.92 -21.07 22.31
N GLN A 296 3.80 -21.08 21.30
CA GLN A 296 5.13 -20.47 21.37
C GLN A 296 5.13 -18.94 21.20
N GLY A 297 3.96 -18.29 21.08
CA GLY A 297 3.85 -16.83 21.03
C GLY A 297 4.43 -16.16 19.77
N ARG A 298 4.80 -16.92 18.74
CA ARG A 298 5.37 -16.41 17.47
C ARG A 298 4.30 -15.80 16.54
N LYS A 299 3.51 -14.85 17.04
CA LYS A 299 2.42 -14.17 16.30
C LYS A 299 2.90 -13.19 15.22
N GLN A 300 4.18 -12.82 15.20
CA GLN A 300 4.72 -11.84 14.26
C GLN A 300 4.63 -12.23 12.77
N ARG A 301 4.39 -13.51 12.45
CA ARG A 301 4.23 -13.96 11.05
C ARG A 301 2.80 -13.86 10.50
N LEU A 302 1.80 -13.42 11.27
CA LEU A 302 0.38 -13.58 10.93
C LEU A 302 -0.40 -12.29 10.59
N GLY A 303 0.15 -11.09 10.79
CA GLY A 303 -0.60 -9.84 10.62
C GLY A 303 -0.03 -8.92 9.54
N SER A 304 -0.76 -8.71 8.45
CA SER A 304 -0.50 -7.61 7.50
C SER A 304 -1.78 -6.79 7.33
N PHE A 305 -1.92 -5.74 8.14
CA PHE A 305 -3.13 -4.90 8.19
C PHE A 305 -3.37 -4.12 6.89
N GLN A 306 -2.29 -3.79 6.16
CA GLN A 306 -2.37 -3.20 4.81
C GLN A 306 -3.20 -4.06 3.84
N LYS A 307 -3.22 -5.38 4.03
CA LYS A 307 -4.00 -6.30 3.19
C LYS A 307 -5.49 -6.32 3.51
N ILE A 308 -5.93 -5.78 4.66
CA ILE A 308 -7.35 -5.81 5.06
C ILE A 308 -8.19 -5.00 4.06
N VAL A 309 -7.79 -3.76 3.78
CA VAL A 309 -8.52 -2.89 2.83
C VAL A 309 -8.50 -3.48 1.42
N LEU A 310 -7.34 -3.98 0.99
CA LEU A 310 -7.17 -4.62 -0.33
C LEU A 310 -8.04 -5.87 -0.48
N TYR A 311 -8.10 -6.72 0.55
CA TYR A 311 -8.91 -7.92 0.57
C TYR A 311 -10.41 -7.58 0.58
N ALA A 312 -10.83 -6.70 1.49
CA ALA A 312 -12.22 -6.25 1.62
C ALA A 312 -12.79 -5.73 0.29
N LYS A 313 -12.02 -4.88 -0.42
CA LYS A 313 -12.37 -4.40 -1.76
C LYS A 313 -12.45 -5.53 -2.79
N LYS A 314 -11.48 -6.46 -2.77
CA LYS A 314 -11.44 -7.58 -3.73
C LYS A 314 -12.62 -8.54 -3.57
N VAL A 315 -13.08 -8.78 -2.34
CA VAL A 315 -14.22 -9.67 -2.07
C VAL A 315 -15.56 -8.95 -1.98
N GLY A 316 -15.58 -7.61 -2.08
CA GLY A 316 -16.80 -6.81 -1.95
C GLY A 316 -17.43 -6.84 -0.55
N TYR A 317 -16.63 -7.09 0.50
CA TYR A 317 -17.07 -7.11 1.89
C TYR A 317 -16.73 -5.79 2.57
N SER A 318 -17.72 -5.14 3.20
CA SER A 318 -17.51 -3.91 3.98
C SER A 318 -17.53 -4.23 5.48
N PRO A 319 -16.38 -4.43 6.14
CA PRO A 319 -16.32 -4.59 7.58
C PRO A 319 -16.65 -3.29 8.32
N ASP A 320 -16.88 -3.40 9.64
CA ASP A 320 -16.83 -2.25 10.54
C ASP A 320 -15.38 -1.78 10.72
N TYR A 321 -14.99 -0.81 9.88
CA TYR A 321 -13.63 -0.25 9.87
C TYR A 321 -13.29 0.49 11.16
N ILE A 322 -14.26 1.10 11.84
CA ILE A 322 -14.03 1.82 13.10
C ILE A 322 -13.73 0.83 14.22
N PHE A 323 -14.45 -0.29 14.29
CA PHE A 323 -14.14 -1.36 15.23
C PHE A 323 -12.72 -1.94 15.01
N LEU A 324 -12.35 -2.17 13.75
CA LEU A 324 -11.01 -2.65 13.41
C LEU A 324 -9.93 -1.63 13.79
N LEU A 325 -10.16 -0.34 13.53
CA LEU A 325 -9.27 0.75 13.90
C LEU A 325 -9.08 0.82 15.41
N ARG A 326 -10.17 0.76 16.21
CA ARG A 326 -10.11 0.74 17.68
C ARG A 326 -9.26 -0.40 18.21
N ASN A 327 -9.42 -1.60 17.66
CA ASN A 327 -8.61 -2.76 18.07
C ASN A 327 -7.14 -2.59 17.68
N LEU A 328 -6.86 -2.06 16.49
CA LEU A 328 -5.49 -1.84 16.03
C LEU A 328 -4.78 -0.78 16.88
N MET A 329 -5.47 0.32 17.21
CA MET A 329 -4.96 1.38 18.08
C MET A 329 -4.60 0.90 19.48
N ARG A 330 -5.21 -0.19 19.99
CA ARG A 330 -4.82 -0.81 21.27
C ARG A 330 -3.54 -1.63 21.20
N ILE A 331 -3.20 -2.13 20.02
CA ILE A 331 -2.04 -3.02 19.80
C ILE A 331 -0.83 -2.20 19.35
N ASN A 332 -1.00 -1.33 18.36
CA ASN A 332 0.06 -0.53 17.78
C ASN A 332 -0.49 0.78 17.19
N HIS A 333 -0.11 1.91 17.79
CA HIS A 333 -0.55 3.25 17.40
C HIS A 333 -0.05 3.68 16.02
N GLU A 334 1.17 3.32 15.63
CA GLU A 334 1.76 3.69 14.33
C GLU A 334 1.05 2.98 13.18
N GLN A 335 0.78 1.67 13.34
CA GLN A 335 -0.01 0.92 12.36
C GLN A 335 -1.46 1.39 12.32
N GLY A 336 -2.01 1.80 13.46
CA GLY A 336 -3.34 2.44 13.54
C GLY A 336 -3.42 3.71 12.69
N LEU A 337 -2.40 4.57 12.74
CA LEU A 337 -2.33 5.78 11.92
C LEU A 337 -2.30 5.47 10.42
N GLN A 338 -1.43 4.53 10.00
CA GLN A 338 -1.37 4.12 8.60
C GLN A 338 -2.70 3.53 8.11
N PHE A 339 -3.35 2.71 8.95
CA PHE A 339 -4.65 2.15 8.63
C PHE A 339 -5.73 3.23 8.49
N ALA A 340 -5.76 4.22 9.40
CA ALA A 340 -6.66 5.37 9.30
C ALA A 340 -6.46 6.16 8.00
N GLN A 341 -5.20 6.41 7.59
CA GLN A 341 -4.90 7.09 6.32
C GLN A 341 -5.41 6.31 5.11
N MET A 342 -5.29 4.98 5.11
CA MET A 342 -5.82 4.14 4.03
C MET A 342 -7.35 4.17 3.92
N LEU A 343 -8.07 4.43 5.00
CA LEU A 343 -9.54 4.49 4.98
C LEU A 343 -10.08 5.74 4.26
N VAL A 344 -9.27 6.79 4.15
CA VAL A 344 -9.68 8.11 3.64
C VAL A 344 -8.92 8.50 2.36
N GLN A 345 -8.13 7.58 1.80
CA GLN A 345 -7.23 7.86 0.69
C GLN A 345 -7.95 8.01 -0.67
N ASP A 346 -9.09 7.34 -0.84
CA ASP A 346 -9.88 7.38 -2.07
C ASP A 346 -10.92 8.51 -2.03
N ASP A 347 -11.46 8.89 -3.20
CA ASP A 347 -12.49 9.94 -3.32
C ASP A 347 -13.74 9.67 -2.49
N GLU A 348 -14.04 8.39 -2.24
CA GLU A 348 -15.11 7.95 -1.35
C GLU A 348 -14.50 7.30 -0.09
N PRO A 349 -14.52 8.00 1.06
CA PRO A 349 -13.91 7.49 2.28
C PRO A 349 -14.66 6.25 2.79
N LEU A 350 -13.91 5.20 3.15
CA LEU A 350 -14.44 3.93 3.65
C LEU A 350 -14.99 4.04 5.08
N ALA A 351 -14.66 5.12 5.78
CA ALA A 351 -15.11 5.40 7.13
C ALA A 351 -15.25 6.91 7.36
N ASP A 352 -16.16 7.29 8.25
CA ASP A 352 -16.37 8.69 8.61
C ASP A 352 -15.14 9.25 9.35
N ILE A 353 -14.60 10.34 8.82
CA ILE A 353 -13.43 11.04 9.38
C ILE A 353 -13.72 11.48 10.82
N SER A 354 -14.95 11.89 11.13
CA SER A 354 -15.33 12.29 12.50
C SER A 354 -15.18 11.15 13.49
N GLN A 355 -15.61 9.93 13.10
CA GLN A 355 -15.48 8.73 13.92
C GLN A 355 -14.03 8.29 14.07
N ILE A 356 -13.21 8.44 13.02
CA ILE A 356 -11.77 8.16 13.09
C ILE A 356 -11.10 9.10 14.11
N VAL A 357 -11.43 10.41 14.07
CA VAL A 357 -10.93 11.39 15.04
C VAL A 357 -11.33 11.03 16.46
N ASP A 358 -12.58 10.61 16.68
CA ASP A 358 -13.04 10.15 18.00
C ASP A 358 -12.16 9.01 18.53
N VAL A 359 -11.79 8.04 17.69
CA VAL A 359 -10.91 6.92 18.08
C VAL A 359 -9.51 7.38 18.49
N PHE A 360 -8.93 8.37 17.80
CA PHE A 360 -7.64 8.94 18.21
C PHE A 360 -7.76 9.68 19.56
N MET A 361 -8.84 10.44 19.75
CA MET A 361 -9.06 11.21 20.96
C MET A 361 -9.39 10.33 22.17
N GLU A 362 -10.09 9.20 21.98
CA GLU A 362 -10.33 8.17 23.02
C GLU A 362 -9.01 7.67 23.64
N GLN A 363 -7.90 7.71 22.91
CA GLN A 363 -6.57 7.30 23.39
C GLN A 363 -5.61 8.46 23.66
N ASN A 364 -6.08 9.72 23.65
CA ASN A 364 -5.27 10.93 23.82
C ASN A 364 -4.12 11.07 22.79
N LEU A 365 -4.29 10.54 21.57
CA LEU A 365 -3.27 10.56 20.51
C LEU A 365 -3.36 11.83 19.66
N VAL A 366 -3.21 13.00 20.30
CA VAL A 366 -3.42 14.30 19.65
C VAL A 366 -2.45 14.54 18.49
N GLN A 367 -1.16 14.21 18.65
CA GLN A 367 -0.16 14.44 17.60
C GLN A 367 -0.45 13.61 16.34
N GLN A 368 -0.80 12.33 16.52
CA GLN A 368 -1.16 11.43 15.42
C GLN A 368 -2.47 11.86 14.76
N CYS A 369 -3.46 12.29 15.56
CA CYS A 369 -4.71 12.85 15.05
C CYS A 369 -4.49 14.10 14.21
N THR A 370 -3.62 15.02 14.68
CA THR A 370 -3.25 16.22 13.94
C THR A 370 -2.59 15.87 12.61
N SER A 371 -1.62 14.93 12.61
CA SER A 371 -0.99 14.48 11.36
C SER A 371 -1.97 13.84 10.39
N PHE A 372 -2.93 13.06 10.88
CA PHE A 372 -3.97 12.45 10.07
C PHE A 372 -4.89 13.51 9.45
N LEU A 373 -5.39 14.44 10.26
CA LEU A 373 -6.31 15.49 9.79
C LEU A 373 -5.64 16.48 8.83
N LEU A 374 -4.34 16.78 9.00
CA LEU A 374 -3.62 17.64 8.06
C LEU A 374 -3.55 17.03 6.64
N ASP A 375 -3.41 15.70 6.53
CA ASP A 375 -3.42 15.01 5.23
C ASP A 375 -4.85 14.83 4.70
N ALA A 376 -5.82 14.51 5.56
CA ALA A 376 -7.22 14.35 5.18
C ALA A 376 -7.86 15.66 4.69
N LEU A 377 -7.54 16.80 5.33
CA LEU A 377 -8.13 18.12 5.05
C LEU A 377 -7.33 18.95 4.04
N LYS A 378 -6.28 18.40 3.42
CA LYS A 378 -5.37 19.15 2.53
C LYS A 378 -6.05 19.86 1.35
N ASN A 379 -7.25 19.41 0.97
CA ASN A 379 -8.04 20.00 -0.10
C ASN A 379 -8.92 21.18 0.35
N ASN A 380 -8.89 21.54 1.65
CA ASN A 380 -9.60 22.68 2.25
C ASN A 380 -11.06 22.80 1.79
N ARG A 381 -11.83 21.71 1.85
CA ARG A 381 -13.20 21.69 1.33
C ARG A 381 -14.18 22.36 2.32
N PRO A 382 -15.18 23.13 1.83
CA PRO A 382 -16.18 23.76 2.71
C PRO A 382 -17.00 22.75 3.54
N SER A 383 -17.27 21.56 3.01
CA SER A 383 -17.99 20.49 3.70
C SER A 383 -17.28 19.99 4.97
N GLU A 384 -15.98 20.19 5.04
CA GLU A 384 -15.10 19.71 6.12
C GLU A 384 -14.82 20.81 7.16
N GLY A 385 -15.49 21.97 7.10
CA GLY A 385 -15.25 23.10 8.01
C GLY A 385 -15.39 22.76 9.50
N HIS A 386 -16.29 21.84 9.84
CA HIS A 386 -16.42 21.33 11.22
C HIS A 386 -15.18 20.53 11.67
N LEU A 387 -14.56 19.74 10.78
CA LEU A 387 -13.32 19.03 11.06
C LEU A 387 -12.11 19.98 11.16
N GLN A 388 -12.08 21.04 10.35
CA GLN A 388 -11.07 22.10 10.47
C GLN A 388 -11.17 22.79 11.84
N THR A 389 -12.39 23.10 12.29
CA THR A 389 -12.64 23.69 13.62
C THR A 389 -12.15 22.74 14.71
N ARG A 390 -12.48 21.45 14.61
CA ARG A 390 -12.07 20.43 15.57
C ARG A 390 -10.55 20.21 15.62
N LEU A 391 -9.87 20.28 14.47
CA LEU A 391 -8.41 20.24 14.38
C LEU A 391 -7.76 21.40 15.15
N LEU A 392 -8.27 22.61 14.96
CA LEU A 392 -7.75 23.79 15.66
C LEU A 392 -8.07 23.74 17.14
N GLU A 393 -9.29 23.36 17.51
CA GLU A 393 -9.73 23.23 18.91
C GLU A 393 -8.85 22.25 19.70
N MET A 394 -8.63 21.03 19.19
CA MET A 394 -7.82 20.04 19.90
C MET A 394 -6.37 20.51 20.10
N ASN A 395 -5.80 21.21 19.12
CA ASN A 395 -4.44 21.72 19.19
C ASN A 395 -4.36 22.96 20.07
N LEU A 396 -5.35 23.85 20.07
CA LEU A 396 -5.37 25.01 20.98
C LEU A 396 -5.48 24.57 22.45
N MET A 397 -6.15 23.46 22.73
CA MET A 397 -6.23 22.91 24.08
C MET A 397 -4.98 22.15 24.52
N SER A 398 -4.32 21.44 23.60
CA SER A 398 -3.22 20.51 23.95
C SER A 398 -1.83 21.03 23.61
N ALA A 399 -1.69 21.71 22.48
CA ALA A 399 -0.42 22.18 21.91
C ALA A 399 -0.60 23.51 21.13
N PRO A 400 -0.77 24.66 21.81
CA PRO A 400 -1.07 25.95 21.18
C PRO A 400 -0.07 26.35 20.07
N GLN A 401 1.20 25.99 20.20
CA GLN A 401 2.24 26.28 19.21
C GLN A 401 1.95 25.64 17.84
N VAL A 402 1.36 24.43 17.84
CA VAL A 402 0.99 23.75 16.59
C VAL A 402 -0.20 24.45 15.94
N ALA A 403 -1.19 24.88 16.74
CA ALA A 403 -2.31 25.66 16.24
C ALA A 403 -1.86 27.02 15.66
N ASP A 404 -0.94 27.72 16.32
CA ASP A 404 -0.36 28.97 15.83
C ASP A 404 0.33 28.77 14.46
N ALA A 405 1.13 27.71 14.32
CA ALA A 405 1.75 27.37 13.03
C ALA A 405 0.71 27.05 11.94
N ILE A 406 -0.37 26.33 12.29
CA ILE A 406 -1.44 26.00 11.35
C ILE A 406 -2.15 27.26 10.85
N LEU A 407 -2.49 28.16 11.78
CA LEU A 407 -3.17 29.43 11.48
C LEU A 407 -2.26 30.39 10.72
N GLY A 408 -0.99 30.52 11.13
CA GLY A 408 -0.01 31.38 10.48
C GLY A 408 0.31 30.98 9.04
N ASN A 409 0.28 29.68 8.73
CA ASN A 409 0.44 29.16 7.36
C ASN A 409 -0.83 29.27 6.50
N GLN A 410 -1.96 29.73 7.04
CA GLN A 410 -3.23 29.90 6.34
C GLN A 410 -3.71 28.62 5.60
N MET A 411 -3.47 27.45 6.18
CA MET A 411 -3.79 26.16 5.52
C MET A 411 -5.29 25.90 5.34
N PHE A 412 -6.14 26.57 6.13
CA PHE A 412 -7.58 26.33 6.18
C PHE A 412 -8.37 27.65 6.20
N SER A 413 -9.59 27.64 5.65
CA SER A 413 -10.42 28.86 5.54
C SER A 413 -11.88 28.71 5.99
N HIS A 414 -12.36 27.49 6.26
CA HIS A 414 -13.79 27.20 6.47
C HIS A 414 -14.16 26.84 7.92
N TYR A 415 -13.25 27.00 8.88
CA TYR A 415 -13.52 26.78 10.30
C TYR A 415 -14.32 27.93 10.93
N ASP A 416 -14.90 27.67 12.10
CA ASP A 416 -15.60 28.68 12.90
C ASP A 416 -14.61 29.70 13.50
N LYS A 417 -14.47 30.85 12.84
CA LYS A 417 -13.54 31.90 13.24
C LYS A 417 -13.83 32.46 14.63
N ALA A 418 -15.10 32.63 14.99
CA ALA A 418 -15.48 33.23 16.28
C ALA A 418 -15.14 32.29 17.44
N HIS A 419 -15.42 31.01 17.28
CA HIS A 419 -15.06 30.00 18.27
C HIS A 419 -13.54 29.86 18.44
N ILE A 420 -12.80 29.79 17.32
CA ILE A 420 -11.33 29.69 17.33
C ILE A 420 -10.68 30.95 17.92
N ALA A 421 -11.20 32.15 17.65
CA ALA A 421 -10.70 33.39 18.24
C ALA A 421 -10.73 33.35 19.78
N SER A 422 -11.85 32.91 20.36
CA SER A 422 -11.99 32.76 21.81
C SER A 422 -10.99 31.75 22.40
N LEU A 423 -10.73 30.65 21.69
CA LEU A 423 -9.76 29.65 22.12
C LEU A 423 -8.32 30.17 21.98
N CYS A 424 -8.00 30.92 20.94
CA CYS A 424 -6.70 31.58 20.79
C CYS A 424 -6.43 32.56 21.94
N GLU A 425 -7.42 33.35 22.36
CA GLU A 425 -7.29 34.25 23.51
C GLU A 425 -7.01 33.46 24.80
N LYS A 426 -7.75 32.37 25.06
CA LYS A 426 -7.50 31.49 26.23
C LYS A 426 -6.12 30.82 26.20
N ALA A 427 -5.62 30.50 25.01
CA ALA A 427 -4.31 29.90 24.81
C ALA A 427 -3.14 30.91 24.85
N GLY A 428 -3.43 32.21 25.01
CA GLY A 428 -2.42 33.28 25.03
C GLY A 428 -1.93 33.73 23.66
N LEU A 429 -2.55 33.26 22.57
CA LEU A 429 -2.22 33.61 21.18
C LEU A 429 -3.03 34.84 20.74
N LEU A 430 -2.80 35.97 21.41
CA LEU A 430 -3.58 37.20 21.21
C LEU A 430 -3.50 37.77 19.79
N GLN A 431 -2.37 37.62 19.09
CA GLN A 431 -2.24 38.06 17.69
C GLN A 431 -3.23 37.32 16.79
N ARG A 432 -3.33 35.98 16.94
CA ARG A 432 -4.25 35.15 16.16
C ARG A 432 -5.71 35.41 16.56
N ALA A 433 -5.97 35.65 17.85
CA ALA A 433 -7.32 36.02 18.28
C ALA A 433 -7.79 37.32 17.62
N LEU A 434 -6.94 38.34 17.56
CA LEU A 434 -7.24 39.63 16.92
C LEU A 434 -7.48 39.52 15.41
N GLU A 435 -6.73 38.68 14.68
CA GLU A 435 -6.97 38.44 13.25
C GLU A 435 -8.36 37.87 12.94
N HIS A 436 -8.97 37.20 13.92
CA HIS A 436 -10.22 36.46 13.76
C HIS A 436 -11.42 37.15 14.39
N TYR A 437 -11.18 38.10 15.30
CA TYR A 437 -12.25 38.89 15.89
C TYR A 437 -12.88 39.83 14.85
N THR A 438 -14.20 39.79 14.78
CA THR A 438 -15.01 40.70 13.96
C THR A 438 -15.79 41.71 14.79
N ASP A 439 -16.01 41.42 16.09
CA ASP A 439 -16.72 42.33 17.00
C ASP A 439 -15.73 43.31 17.64
N LEU A 440 -16.03 44.61 17.51
CA LEU A 440 -15.27 45.69 18.11
C LEU A 440 -15.14 45.54 19.63
N TYR A 441 -16.13 44.96 20.31
CA TYR A 441 -16.03 44.73 21.75
C TYR A 441 -14.88 43.78 22.11
N ASP A 442 -14.76 42.66 21.40
CA ASP A 442 -13.69 41.67 21.60
C ASP A 442 -12.33 42.22 21.15
N ILE A 443 -12.29 42.95 20.03
CA ILE A 443 -11.06 43.63 19.57
C ILE A 443 -10.54 44.59 20.63
N LYS A 444 -11.41 45.45 21.19
CA LYS A 444 -11.02 46.40 22.26
C LYS A 444 -10.53 45.68 23.53
N ARG A 445 -11.14 44.55 23.90
CA ARG A 445 -10.71 43.73 25.04
C ARG A 445 -9.31 43.13 24.80
N ALA A 446 -9.02 42.65 23.60
CA ALA A 446 -7.75 41.98 23.32
C ALA A 446 -6.60 42.97 23.04
N VAL A 447 -6.86 44.07 22.32
CA VAL A 447 -5.83 45.02 21.86
C VAL A 447 -5.13 45.77 22.98
N VAL A 448 -5.76 45.90 24.15
CA VAL A 448 -5.15 46.58 25.33
C VAL A 448 -3.96 45.83 25.92
N HIS A 449 -3.84 44.52 25.65
CA HIS A 449 -2.75 43.67 26.11
C HIS A 449 -1.48 43.81 25.23
N THR A 450 -1.06 45.04 24.99
CA THR A 450 0.05 45.42 24.09
C THR A 450 1.39 44.75 24.43
N HIS A 451 1.65 44.45 25.70
CA HIS A 451 2.86 43.75 26.15
C HIS A 451 2.99 42.32 25.61
N MET A 452 1.87 41.70 25.23
CA MET A 452 1.82 40.35 24.66
C MET A 452 1.84 40.37 23.12
N LEU A 453 1.82 41.56 22.50
CA LEU A 453 1.74 41.75 21.07
C LEU A 453 3.07 42.28 20.53
N ASN A 454 3.44 41.88 19.32
CA ASN A 454 4.58 42.48 18.64
C ASN A 454 4.21 43.91 18.21
N PRO A 455 4.96 44.96 18.60
CA PRO A 455 4.66 46.34 18.26
C PRO A 455 4.54 46.61 16.76
N GLU A 456 5.41 46.04 15.93
CA GLU A 456 5.37 46.25 14.48
C GLU A 456 4.15 45.59 13.83
N TRP A 457 3.82 44.38 14.29
CA TRP A 457 2.61 43.67 13.84
C TRP A 457 1.36 44.45 14.23
N LEU A 458 1.29 44.94 15.48
CA LEU A 458 0.15 45.70 15.98
C LEU A 458 -0.05 47.00 15.18
N VAL A 459 1.03 47.70 14.85
CA VAL A 459 0.95 48.88 13.97
C VAL A 459 0.36 48.49 12.61
N ASN A 460 0.80 47.39 12.00
CA ASN A 460 0.26 46.94 10.70
C ASN A 460 -1.19 46.47 10.77
N TYR A 461 -1.59 45.85 11.89
CA TYR A 461 -2.96 45.36 12.11
C TYR A 461 -4.00 46.50 12.04
N PHE A 462 -3.66 47.70 12.52
CA PHE A 462 -4.55 48.87 12.42
C PHE A 462 -4.85 49.28 10.96
N GLY A 463 -4.02 48.89 9.99
CA GLY A 463 -4.32 49.09 8.57
C GLY A 463 -5.48 48.23 8.04
N ASN A 464 -5.87 47.17 8.76
CA ASN A 464 -7.00 46.32 8.40
C ASN A 464 -8.31 46.73 9.08
N LEU A 465 -8.26 47.64 10.07
CA LEU A 465 -9.41 48.14 10.78
C LEU A 465 -10.07 49.30 10.03
N SER A 466 -11.37 49.50 10.26
CA SER A 466 -12.03 50.72 9.79
C SER A 466 -11.49 51.96 10.54
N VAL A 467 -11.73 53.15 10.00
CA VAL A 467 -11.30 54.42 10.63
C VAL A 467 -11.92 54.57 12.02
N ASP A 468 -13.23 54.31 12.14
CA ASP A 468 -13.95 54.41 13.41
C ASP A 468 -13.45 53.39 14.44
N ASP A 469 -13.26 52.12 14.01
CA ASP A 469 -12.75 51.06 14.89
C ASP A 469 -11.32 51.36 15.37
N SER A 470 -10.48 51.93 14.48
CA SER A 470 -9.12 52.34 14.81
C SER A 470 -9.09 53.43 15.88
N LEU A 471 -9.94 54.45 15.76
CA LEU A 471 -10.04 55.53 16.74
C LEU A 471 -10.54 55.00 18.10
N GLU A 472 -11.53 54.11 18.10
CA GLU A 472 -12.04 53.49 19.31
C GLU A 472 -11.03 52.55 19.98
N CYS A 473 -10.24 51.81 19.19
CA CYS A 473 -9.15 50.97 19.69
C CYS A 473 -8.01 51.81 20.30
N LEU A 474 -7.63 52.93 19.66
CA LEU A 474 -6.63 53.86 20.22
C LEU A 474 -7.08 54.44 21.56
N LYS A 475 -8.35 54.84 21.68
CA LYS A 475 -8.93 55.29 22.96
C LYS A 475 -8.87 54.19 24.01
N ALA A 476 -9.27 52.96 23.67
CA ALA A 476 -9.22 51.82 24.59
C ALA A 476 -7.79 51.52 25.06
N MET A 477 -6.80 51.55 24.17
CA MET A 477 -5.38 51.36 24.49
C MET A 477 -4.87 52.44 25.45
N LEU A 478 -5.16 53.72 25.18
CA LEU A 478 -4.74 54.80 26.07
C LEU A 478 -5.45 54.76 27.42
N GLN A 479 -6.74 54.41 27.44
CA GLN A 479 -7.52 54.27 28.68
C GLN A 479 -6.99 53.15 29.58
N ALA A 480 -6.53 52.04 29.00
CA ALA A 480 -6.01 50.91 29.76
C ALA A 480 -4.67 51.22 30.43
N ASN A 481 -3.69 51.73 29.67
CA ASN A 481 -2.40 52.13 30.22
C ASN A 481 -1.68 53.12 29.30
N ILE A 482 -1.81 54.41 29.61
CA ILE A 482 -1.20 55.49 28.83
C ILE A 482 0.31 55.28 28.69
N ARG A 483 1.06 55.08 29.80
CA ARG A 483 2.53 55.04 29.76
C ARG A 483 3.07 53.91 28.90
N GLN A 484 2.46 52.74 29.01
CA GLN A 484 2.89 51.55 28.28
C GLN A 484 2.51 51.62 26.79
N ASN A 485 1.31 52.10 26.49
CA ASN A 485 0.76 52.05 25.15
C ASN A 485 1.14 53.29 24.31
N LEU A 486 1.67 54.33 24.95
CA LEU A 486 1.97 55.61 24.32
C LEU A 486 2.77 55.48 23.04
N GLN A 487 3.90 54.76 23.10
CA GLN A 487 4.84 54.66 21.98
C GLN A 487 4.17 53.99 20.77
N VAL A 488 3.41 52.91 20.97
CA VAL A 488 2.71 52.21 19.90
C VAL A 488 1.56 53.04 19.35
N CYS A 489 0.77 53.68 20.22
CA CYS A 489 -0.30 54.60 19.79
C CYS A 489 0.25 55.76 18.95
N VAL A 490 1.41 56.31 19.32
CA VAL A 490 2.09 57.35 18.52
C VAL A 490 2.54 56.79 17.17
N GLN A 491 3.13 55.60 17.11
CA GLN A 491 3.53 54.97 15.84
C GLN A 491 2.34 54.72 14.90
N ILE A 492 1.21 54.22 15.44
CA ILE A 492 -0.04 54.02 14.69
C ILE A 492 -0.53 55.38 14.18
N ALA A 493 -0.63 56.37 15.06
CA ALA A 493 -1.08 57.72 14.72
C ALA A 493 -0.20 58.33 13.62
N SER A 494 1.13 58.28 13.76
CA SER A 494 2.07 58.79 12.75
C SER A 494 1.96 58.06 11.41
N LYS A 495 1.74 56.74 11.40
CA LYS A 495 1.65 55.96 10.15
C LYS A 495 0.33 56.15 9.41
N TYR A 496 -0.79 56.22 10.12
CA TYR A 496 -2.14 56.27 9.52
C TYR A 496 -2.83 57.64 9.65
N HIS A 497 -2.08 58.71 9.96
CA HIS A 497 -2.64 60.06 10.19
C HIS A 497 -3.45 60.61 9.01
N GLU A 498 -3.08 60.29 7.77
CA GLU A 498 -3.81 60.73 6.57
C GLU A 498 -5.22 60.12 6.50
N GLN A 499 -5.39 58.89 6.97
CA GLN A 499 -6.68 58.17 6.97
C GLN A 499 -7.52 58.46 8.22
N LEU A 500 -6.86 58.50 9.38
CA LEU A 500 -7.53 58.72 10.68
C LEU A 500 -7.89 60.19 10.93
N GLY A 501 -7.20 61.12 10.27
CA GLY A 501 -7.37 62.56 10.43
C GLY A 501 -6.61 63.12 11.63
N ALA A 502 -5.80 64.16 11.39
CA ALA A 502 -5.00 64.80 12.43
C ALA A 502 -5.86 65.41 13.55
N ALA A 503 -7.00 66.01 13.23
CA ALA A 503 -7.91 66.61 14.22
C ALA A 503 -8.47 65.59 15.23
N ALA A 504 -8.90 64.41 14.75
CA ALA A 504 -9.43 63.35 15.61
C ALA A 504 -8.34 62.76 16.51
N LEU A 505 -7.13 62.58 15.99
CA LEU A 505 -5.98 62.10 16.77
C LEU A 505 -5.56 63.11 17.84
N ILE A 506 -5.56 64.41 17.52
CA ILE A 506 -5.30 65.50 18.49
C ILE A 506 -6.32 65.42 19.63
N GLU A 507 -7.61 65.34 19.31
CA GLU A 507 -8.68 65.27 20.31
C GLU A 507 -8.51 64.07 21.25
N ILE A 508 -8.15 62.90 20.71
CA ILE A 508 -7.88 61.69 21.52
C ILE A 508 -6.71 61.93 22.49
N PHE A 509 -5.56 62.39 22.02
CA PHE A 509 -4.41 62.61 22.91
C PHE A 509 -4.68 63.71 23.95
N GLU A 510 -5.46 64.74 23.60
CA GLU A 510 -5.89 65.78 24.54
C GLU A 510 -6.87 65.26 25.59
N GLN A 511 -7.83 64.42 25.20
CA GLN A 511 -8.79 63.79 26.10
C GLN A 511 -8.09 63.01 27.23
N PHE A 512 -7.02 62.28 26.88
CA PHE A 512 -6.20 61.53 27.84
C PHE A 512 -5.08 62.37 28.49
N LYS A 513 -5.01 63.67 28.22
CA LYS A 513 -3.98 64.61 28.73
C LYS A 513 -2.54 64.16 28.43
N SER A 514 -2.34 63.45 27.33
CA SER A 514 -1.04 62.91 26.93
C SER A 514 -0.28 63.89 26.05
N TYR A 515 0.26 64.96 26.66
CA TYR A 515 1.03 65.98 25.94
C TYR A 515 2.34 65.45 25.36
N GLU A 516 2.92 64.43 25.99
CA GLU A 516 4.11 63.74 25.46
C GLU A 516 3.79 62.96 24.18
N GLY A 517 2.67 62.21 24.15
CA GLY A 517 2.20 61.54 22.93
C GLY A 517 1.87 62.51 21.82
N LEU A 518 1.14 63.58 22.17
CA LEU A 518 0.80 64.65 21.25
C LEU A 518 2.06 65.30 20.66
N PHE A 519 3.09 65.54 21.47
CA PHE A 519 4.36 66.09 20.99
C PHE A 519 5.06 65.16 19.99
N TYR A 520 5.22 63.87 20.30
CA TYR A 520 5.89 62.93 19.39
C TYR A 520 5.08 62.69 18.10
N PHE A 521 3.76 62.55 18.20
CA PHE A 521 2.88 62.40 17.05
C PHE A 521 2.94 63.65 16.15
N LEU A 522 2.67 64.83 16.71
CA LEU A 522 2.66 66.06 15.94
C LEU A 522 4.05 66.41 15.38
N GLY A 523 5.13 66.06 16.08
CA GLY A 523 6.51 66.24 15.59
C GLY A 523 6.79 65.46 14.30
N SER A 524 6.13 64.30 14.10
CA SER A 524 6.26 63.52 12.87
C SER A 524 5.55 64.13 11.66
N ILE A 525 4.53 64.98 11.88
CA ILE A 525 3.69 65.55 10.82
C ILE A 525 3.85 67.06 10.63
N VAL A 526 4.33 67.81 11.65
CA VAL A 526 4.33 69.29 11.68
C VAL A 526 5.14 69.92 10.55
N ASN A 527 6.22 69.29 10.11
CA ASN A 527 7.06 69.79 9.01
C ASN A 527 6.38 69.70 7.64
N PHE A 528 5.36 68.86 7.50
CA PHE A 528 4.66 68.62 6.23
C PHE A 528 3.21 69.14 6.25
N SER A 529 2.64 69.35 7.44
CA SER A 529 1.26 69.83 7.60
C SER A 529 1.13 71.33 7.28
N GLN A 530 0.06 71.68 6.58
CA GLN A 530 -0.37 73.07 6.31
C GLN A 530 -1.55 73.52 7.19
N ASP A 531 -1.91 72.73 8.21
CA ASP A 531 -3.01 73.04 9.12
C ASP A 531 -2.53 73.93 10.30
N PRO A 532 -3.04 75.17 10.44
CA PRO A 532 -2.70 76.06 11.56
C PRO A 532 -2.92 75.44 12.95
N GLU A 533 -3.92 74.56 13.09
CA GLU A 533 -4.24 73.92 14.37
C GLU A 533 -3.16 72.91 14.77
N VAL A 534 -2.62 72.14 13.81
CA VAL A 534 -1.52 71.19 14.03
C VAL A 534 -0.27 71.91 14.57
N HIS A 535 0.08 73.05 13.98
CA HIS A 535 1.24 73.84 14.42
C HIS A 535 1.00 74.46 15.81
N PHE A 536 -0.19 75.02 16.06
CA PHE A 536 -0.55 75.55 17.38
C PHE A 536 -0.49 74.46 18.47
N LYS A 537 -1.09 73.30 18.21
CA LYS A 537 -1.12 72.17 19.16
C LYS A 537 0.27 71.57 19.39
N TYR A 538 1.14 71.56 18.38
CA TYR A 538 2.53 71.14 18.55
C TYR A 538 3.30 72.08 19.47
N ILE A 539 3.16 73.40 19.29
CA ILE A 539 3.74 74.42 20.18
C ILE A 539 3.22 74.22 21.61
N GLN A 540 1.91 74.02 21.77
CA GLN A 540 1.29 73.79 23.07
C GLN A 540 1.83 72.52 23.75
N ALA A 541 1.98 71.42 23.00
CA ALA A 541 2.52 70.17 23.51
C ALA A 541 4.00 70.31 23.91
N ALA A 542 4.83 70.93 23.07
CA ALA A 542 6.25 71.17 23.32
C ALA A 542 6.49 72.07 24.54
N CYS A 543 5.67 73.11 24.76
CA CYS A 543 5.72 73.94 25.96
C CYS A 543 5.40 73.13 27.22
N LYS A 544 4.41 72.23 27.17
CA LYS A 544 4.00 71.40 28.32
C LYS A 544 4.96 70.24 28.62
N THR A 545 5.74 69.78 27.63
CA THR A 545 6.79 68.77 27.81
C THR A 545 8.17 69.38 28.11
N SER A 546 8.26 70.71 28.28
CA SER A 546 9.51 71.47 28.51
C SER A 546 10.54 71.38 27.37
N GLN A 547 10.10 71.12 26.13
CA GLN A 547 10.96 71.04 24.94
C GLN A 547 11.11 72.41 24.26
N PHE A 548 11.69 73.38 24.97
CA PHE A 548 11.72 74.79 24.54
C PHE A 548 12.48 75.05 23.22
N LYS A 549 13.46 74.21 22.87
CA LYS A 549 14.21 74.33 21.61
C LYS A 549 13.34 74.06 20.38
N GLU A 550 12.40 73.12 20.49
CA GLU A 550 11.48 72.80 19.39
C GLU A 550 10.39 73.86 19.23
N VAL A 551 9.98 74.49 20.35
CA VAL A 551 9.11 75.67 20.33
C VAL A 551 9.80 76.81 19.57
N GLU A 552 11.07 77.09 19.87
CA GLU A 552 11.85 78.11 19.17
C GLU A 552 11.97 77.79 17.66
N ARG A 553 12.27 76.53 17.32
CA ARG A 553 12.41 76.08 15.93
C ARG A 553 11.13 76.33 15.13
N ILE A 554 9.99 75.83 15.60
CA ILE A 554 8.73 75.96 14.86
C ILE A 554 8.25 77.41 14.77
N VAL A 555 8.40 78.19 15.84
CA VAL A 555 8.04 79.62 15.83
C VAL A 555 8.88 80.40 14.81
N ARG A 556 10.15 80.03 14.63
CA ARG A 556 11.08 80.66 13.68
C ARG A 556 10.88 80.18 12.23
N GLU A 557 10.63 78.90 12.03
CA GLU A 557 10.61 78.26 10.70
C GLU A 557 9.21 78.20 10.08
N SER A 558 8.17 77.96 10.88
CA SER A 558 6.80 77.84 10.38
C SER A 558 6.14 79.22 10.21
N SER A 559 5.33 79.37 9.17
CA SER A 559 4.47 80.55 8.94
C SER A 559 2.98 80.17 8.87
N VAL A 560 2.65 78.93 9.24
CA VAL A 560 1.31 78.34 9.07
C VAL A 560 0.43 78.55 10.31
N TYR A 561 1.02 78.76 11.50
CA TYR A 561 0.27 78.93 12.73
C TYR A 561 -0.38 80.32 12.85
N GLU A 562 -1.48 80.40 13.63
CA GLU A 562 -2.15 81.65 13.95
C GLU A 562 -1.36 82.46 14.99
N ALA A 563 -0.66 83.50 14.53
CA ALA A 563 0.31 84.24 15.34
C ALA A 563 -0.30 84.90 16.60
N GLU A 564 -1.52 85.43 16.51
CA GLU A 564 -2.20 86.05 17.66
C GLU A 564 -2.54 85.02 18.76
N ARG A 565 -3.01 83.85 18.36
CA ARG A 565 -3.34 82.74 19.27
C ARG A 565 -2.10 82.15 19.93
N VAL A 566 -1.02 81.96 19.17
CA VAL A 566 0.29 81.50 19.72
C VAL A 566 0.87 82.54 20.69
N LYS A 567 0.85 83.84 20.33
CA LYS A 567 1.30 84.93 21.21
C LYS A 567 0.58 84.91 22.55
N ASN A 568 -0.75 84.84 22.53
CA ASN A 568 -1.56 84.84 23.76
C ASN A 568 -1.26 83.60 24.62
N PHE A 569 -1.13 82.43 24.01
CA PHE A 569 -0.73 81.21 24.71
C PHE A 569 0.67 81.31 25.36
N LEU A 570 1.68 81.81 24.63
CA LEU A 570 3.04 81.96 25.16
C LEU A 570 3.13 82.96 26.33
N LYS A 571 2.31 84.03 26.30
CA LYS A 571 2.16 84.97 27.42
C LYS A 571 1.56 84.31 28.66
N GLU A 572 0.62 83.39 28.48
CA GLU A 572 0.02 82.63 29.59
C GLU A 572 0.94 81.52 30.12
N ALA A 573 1.69 80.87 29.23
CA ALA A 573 2.56 79.74 29.56
C ALA A 573 3.77 80.12 30.43
N LYS A 574 4.17 81.40 30.46
CA LYS A 574 5.26 81.95 31.29
C LYS A 574 6.54 81.10 31.23
N LEU A 575 7.03 80.85 30.03
CA LEU A 575 8.25 80.07 29.80
C LEU A 575 9.47 80.65 30.54
N THR A 576 10.40 79.81 30.96
CA THR A 576 11.66 80.25 31.57
C THR A 576 12.54 81.05 30.60
N ASP A 577 12.49 80.67 29.32
CA ASP A 577 13.09 81.42 28.21
C ASP A 577 12.00 82.10 27.38
N GLN A 578 12.07 83.43 27.28
CA GLN A 578 11.10 84.25 26.58
C GLN A 578 11.42 84.43 25.09
N LEU A 579 12.53 83.86 24.61
CA LEU A 579 12.95 83.93 23.22
C LEU A 579 11.87 83.50 22.20
N PRO A 580 11.11 82.41 22.41
CA PRO A 580 10.02 82.06 21.49
C PRO A 580 8.91 83.13 21.41
N LEU A 581 8.59 83.79 22.52
CA LEU A 581 7.61 84.88 22.53
C LEU A 581 8.13 86.11 21.77
N ILE A 582 9.43 86.42 21.94
CA ILE A 582 10.08 87.51 21.22
C ILE A 582 10.03 87.26 19.71
N ILE A 583 10.35 86.04 19.25
CA ILE A 583 10.35 85.70 17.81
C ILE A 583 8.95 85.82 17.20
N VAL A 584 7.88 85.34 17.87
CA VAL A 584 6.51 85.51 17.36
C VAL A 584 6.15 86.98 17.26
N CYS A 585 6.43 87.77 18.31
CA CYS A 585 6.06 89.17 18.34
C CYS A 585 6.84 90.04 17.34
N ASP A 586 8.10 89.70 17.08
CA ASP A 586 8.95 90.37 16.10
C ASP A 586 8.55 90.03 14.66
N ARG A 587 8.32 88.74 14.36
CA ARG A 587 7.96 88.29 13.00
C ARG A 587 6.60 88.78 12.51
N PHE A 588 5.68 89.11 13.42
CA PHE A 588 4.29 89.47 13.10
C PHE A 588 3.89 90.86 13.63
N ASP A 589 4.86 91.76 13.86
CA ASP A 589 4.66 93.17 14.24
C ASP A 589 3.87 93.41 15.56
N PHE A 590 3.91 92.49 16.52
CA PHE A 590 3.28 92.64 17.85
C PHE A 590 4.21 93.29 18.91
N VAL A 591 5.14 94.13 18.49
CA VAL A 591 6.19 94.73 19.35
C VAL A 591 5.61 95.51 20.53
N HIS A 592 4.51 96.25 20.33
CA HIS A 592 3.86 97.01 21.40
C HIS A 592 3.34 96.11 22.54
N ASP A 593 2.72 94.98 22.19
CA ASP A 593 2.20 94.00 23.15
C ASP A 593 3.32 93.27 23.91
N LEU A 594 4.45 93.01 23.23
CA LEU A 594 5.64 92.39 23.81
C LEU A 594 6.26 93.28 24.89
N VAL A 595 6.48 94.56 24.59
CA VAL A 595 7.08 95.52 25.52
C VAL A 595 6.20 95.70 26.77
N LEU A 596 4.89 95.83 26.60
CA LEU A 596 3.94 95.92 27.71
C LEU A 596 3.96 94.67 28.60
N TYR A 597 4.08 93.48 28.01
CA TYR A 597 4.13 92.22 28.75
C TYR A 597 5.45 92.04 29.50
N LEU A 598 6.60 92.28 28.85
CA LEU A 598 7.92 92.16 29.47
C LEU A 598 8.11 93.17 30.61
N TYR A 599 7.61 94.40 30.43
CA TYR A 599 7.65 95.46 31.45
C TYR A 599 6.77 95.12 32.66
N ARG A 600 5.52 94.69 32.44
CA ARG A 600 4.58 94.32 33.53
C ARG A 600 5.03 93.12 34.37
N ASN A 601 5.82 92.22 33.80
CA ASN A 601 6.34 91.03 34.50
C ASN A 601 7.79 91.18 35.00
N SER A 602 8.35 92.40 34.98
CA SER A 602 9.71 92.70 35.46
C SER A 602 10.84 91.93 34.74
N LEU A 603 10.68 91.63 33.45
CA LEU A 603 11.64 90.85 32.64
C LEU A 603 12.65 91.74 31.90
N GLN A 604 13.32 92.65 32.61
CA GLN A 604 14.20 93.68 32.03
C GLN A 604 15.36 93.11 31.18
N LYS A 605 15.93 91.97 31.56
CA LYS A 605 17.00 91.29 30.82
C LYS A 605 16.63 90.96 29.36
N TYR A 606 15.38 90.58 29.11
CA TYR A 606 14.90 90.26 27.76
C TYR A 606 14.54 91.50 26.94
N ILE A 607 14.22 92.62 27.62
CA ILE A 607 14.05 93.94 26.97
C ILE A 607 15.41 94.43 26.47
N GLU A 608 16.48 94.30 27.27
CA GLU A 608 17.83 94.66 26.86
C GLU A 608 18.33 93.81 25.68
N ILE A 609 18.09 92.50 25.69
CA ILE A 609 18.47 91.58 24.60
C ILE A 609 17.70 91.85 23.30
N TYR A 610 16.47 92.37 23.38
CA TYR A 610 15.67 92.71 22.19
C TYR A 610 16.03 94.08 21.59
N VAL A 611 16.47 95.03 22.43
CA VAL A 611 16.81 96.41 22.02
C VAL A 611 18.26 96.53 21.54
N GLN A 612 19.15 95.62 21.98
CA GLN A 612 20.49 95.43 21.40
C GLN A 612 20.42 94.68 20.07
#